data_AF-A0A0S8DSY6-F1
#
_entry.id   AF-A0A0S8DSY6-F1
#
_cell.length_a   1.000
_cell.length_b   1.000
_cell.length_c   1.000
_cell.angle_alpha   90.00
_cell.angle_beta   90.00
_cell.angle_gamma   90.00
#
_symmetry.space_group_name_H-M   'P 1'
#
loop_
_entity.id
_entity.type
_entity.pdbx_description
1 polymer ?
#
loop_
_entity_poly.entity_id
_entity_poly.type
_entity_poly.pdbx_seq_one_letter_code
_entity_poly.pdbx_strand_id
1 'polypeptide(L)'
;MEALAFHPFLLRENWVDARDRGLVADFFDFMAPYLLTLNGLSITQRARLELAAARQATVVYRHYRLYPAVVDQSLLNRVLVEAVMRRSAETRV
;
A
#
# COMPACT_ATOMS: atom_id res chain seq x y z
N MET A 1 -7.64 -30.24 5.26
CA MET A 1 -8.42 -29.20 4.56
C MET A 1 -7.40 -28.20 4.03
N GLU A 2 -6.94 -28.37 2.79
CA GLU A 2 -6.02 -27.42 2.16
C GLU A 2 -6.76 -26.08 2.06
N ALA A 3 -6.36 -25.12 2.89
CA ALA A 3 -6.74 -23.74 2.66
C ALA A 3 -6.27 -23.41 1.25
N LEU A 4 -7.20 -23.15 0.33
CA LEU A 4 -6.92 -22.60 -1.00
C LEU A 4 -5.82 -21.55 -0.81
N ALA A 5 -4.62 -21.80 -1.34
CA ALA A 5 -3.46 -20.97 -1.08
C ALA A 5 -3.75 -19.54 -1.59
N PHE A 6 -4.24 -18.69 -0.69
CA PHE A 6 -4.63 -17.34 -1.02
C PHE A 6 -3.38 -16.60 -1.47
N HIS A 7 -3.44 -16.01 -2.66
CA HIS A 7 -2.35 -15.16 -3.12
C HIS A 7 -2.11 -14.07 -2.06
N PRO A 8 -0.86 -13.75 -1.69
CA PRO A 8 -0.58 -12.76 -0.64
C PRO A 8 -1.23 -11.39 -0.88
N PHE A 9 -1.52 -11.07 -2.15
CA PHE A 9 -2.21 -9.85 -2.58
C PHE A 9 -3.71 -10.03 -2.89
N LEU A 10 -4.30 -11.18 -2.57
CA LEU A 10 -5.71 -11.54 -2.81
C LEU A 10 -6.12 -11.59 -4.30
N LEU A 11 -5.29 -11.09 -5.22
CA LEU A 11 -5.44 -11.12 -6.66
C LEU A 11 -4.12 -11.55 -7.32
N ARG A 12 -4.19 -12.36 -8.38
CA ARG A 12 -3.01 -12.77 -9.17
C ARG A 12 -2.48 -11.60 -10.00
N GLU A 13 -1.19 -11.58 -10.29
CA GLU A 13 -0.57 -10.51 -11.11
C GLU A 13 -0.27 -10.95 -12.55
N ASN A 14 -0.17 -12.24 -12.82
CA ASN A 14 0.26 -12.81 -14.10
C ASN A 14 -0.86 -12.93 -15.14
N TRP A 15 -1.40 -11.80 -15.60
CA TRP A 15 -2.42 -11.76 -16.65
C TRP A 15 -1.80 -11.78 -18.05
N VAL A 16 -2.40 -12.54 -18.97
CA VAL A 16 -1.89 -12.69 -20.35
C VAL A 16 -2.19 -11.44 -21.19
N ASP A 17 -3.36 -10.85 -20.99
CA ASP A 17 -3.76 -9.63 -21.68
C ASP A 17 -3.08 -8.39 -21.07
N ALA A 18 -2.64 -7.47 -21.93
CA ALA A 18 -1.90 -6.29 -21.50
C ALA A 18 -2.78 -5.24 -20.81
N ARG A 19 -4.03 -5.11 -21.23
CA ARG A 19 -5.00 -4.21 -20.60
C ARG A 19 -5.36 -4.73 -19.22
N ASP A 20 -5.58 -6.02 -19.08
CA ASP A 20 -5.86 -6.64 -17.78
C ASP A 20 -4.69 -6.47 -16.81
N ARG A 21 -3.44 -6.66 -17.28
CA ARG A 21 -2.26 -6.36 -16.46
C ARG A 21 -2.23 -4.91 -15.98
N GLY A 22 -2.56 -3.96 -16.86
CA GLY A 22 -2.64 -2.54 -16.51
C GLY A 22 -3.68 -2.27 -15.41
N LEU A 23 -4.90 -2.78 -15.59
CA LEU A 23 -5.98 -2.63 -14.60
C LEU A 23 -5.61 -3.25 -13.25
N VAL A 24 -4.93 -4.38 -13.25
CA VAL A 24 -4.50 -5.08 -12.04
C VAL A 24 -3.36 -4.31 -11.34
N ALA A 25 -2.43 -3.72 -12.10
CA ALA A 25 -1.40 -2.85 -11.54
C ALA A 25 -2.03 -1.60 -10.90
N ASP A 26 -2.95 -0.95 -11.59
CA ASP A 26 -3.69 0.22 -11.06
C ASP A 26 -4.46 -0.14 -9.80
N PHE A 27 -5.07 -1.33 -9.75
CA PHE A 27 -5.74 -1.84 -8.55
C PHE A 27 -4.77 -1.98 -7.38
N PHE A 28 -3.58 -2.58 -7.56
CA PHE A 28 -2.61 -2.69 -6.47
C PHE A 28 -2.10 -1.33 -6.01
N ASP A 29 -1.88 -0.41 -6.94
CA ASP A 29 -1.44 0.94 -6.65
C ASP A 29 -2.48 1.75 -5.86
N PHE A 30 -3.76 1.57 -6.21
CA PHE A 30 -4.88 2.15 -5.47
C PHE A 30 -5.04 1.52 -4.09
N MET A 31 -4.91 0.20 -4.00
CA MET A 31 -5.11 -0.55 -2.75
C MET A 31 -3.88 -0.59 -1.84
N ALA A 32 -2.75 -0.03 -2.26
CA ALA A 32 -1.46 -0.24 -1.59
C ALA A 32 -1.45 0.07 -0.08
N PRO A 33 -2.04 1.19 0.41
CA PRO A 33 -2.08 1.46 1.85
C PRO A 33 -2.82 0.37 2.64
N TYR A 34 -3.86 -0.23 2.07
CA TYR A 34 -4.64 -1.30 2.70
C TYR A 34 -3.91 -2.62 2.63
N LEU A 35 -3.27 -2.94 1.50
CA LEU A 35 -2.52 -4.18 1.34
C LEU A 35 -1.33 -4.26 2.31
N LEU A 36 -0.76 -3.12 2.73
CA LEU A 36 0.31 -3.08 3.73
C LEU A 36 -0.10 -3.60 5.12
N THR A 37 -1.40 -3.70 5.42
CA THR A 37 -1.91 -4.29 6.67
C THR A 37 -1.89 -5.82 6.64
N LEU A 38 -1.67 -6.43 5.47
CA LEU A 38 -1.63 -7.89 5.33
C LEU A 38 -0.34 -8.47 5.93
N ASN A 39 -0.49 -9.63 6.56
CA ASN A 39 0.62 -10.47 6.98
C ASN A 39 1.13 -11.32 5.81
N GLY A 40 2.38 -11.79 5.90
CA GLY A 40 2.94 -12.74 4.92
C GLY A 40 3.44 -12.12 3.61
N LEU A 41 3.43 -10.79 3.48
CA LEU A 41 4.11 -10.11 2.38
C LEU A 41 5.63 -10.28 2.50
N SER A 42 6.29 -10.59 1.40
CA SER A 42 7.75 -10.55 1.33
C SER A 42 8.26 -9.11 1.45
N ILE A 43 9.54 -8.96 1.80
CA ILE A 43 10.20 -7.65 1.89
C ILE A 43 10.08 -6.88 0.57
N THR A 44 10.28 -7.55 -0.58
CA THR A 44 10.16 -6.92 -1.91
C THR A 44 8.74 -6.47 -2.22
N GLN A 45 7.75 -7.30 -1.87
CA GLN A 45 6.33 -6.97 -2.04
C GLN A 45 5.94 -5.76 -1.20
N ARG A 46 6.38 -5.73 0.06
CA ARG A 46 6.15 -4.63 0.98
C ARG A 46 6.82 -3.34 0.50
N ALA A 47 8.08 -3.39 0.07
CA ALA A 47 8.78 -2.23 -0.47
C ALA A 47 8.06 -1.62 -1.68
N ARG A 48 7.57 -2.47 -2.61
CA ARG A 48 6.78 -2.00 -3.76
C ARG A 48 5.50 -1.28 -3.32
N LEU A 49 4.77 -1.87 -2.37
CA LEU A 49 3.55 -1.27 -1.83
C LEU A 49 3.81 0.02 -1.06
N GLU A 50 4.90 0.12 -0.30
CA GLU A 50 5.26 1.35 0.43
C GLU A 50 5.49 2.52 -0.54
N LEU A 51 6.19 2.28 -1.65
CA LEU A 51 6.37 3.27 -2.70
C LEU A 51 5.04 3.68 -3.34
N ALA A 52 4.15 2.72 -3.63
CA ALA A 52 2.84 3.02 -4.20
C ALA A 52 1.93 3.79 -3.22
N ALA A 53 1.92 3.37 -1.96
CA ALA A 53 1.13 3.95 -0.88
C ALA A 53 1.57 5.38 -0.54
N ALA A 54 2.83 5.75 -0.79
CA ALA A 54 3.34 7.10 -0.56
C ALA A 54 2.54 8.20 -1.28
N ARG A 55 1.91 7.87 -2.42
CA ARG A 55 1.03 8.80 -3.16
C ARG A 55 -0.27 9.13 -2.42
N GLN A 56 -0.61 8.34 -1.40
CA GLN A 56 -1.87 8.40 -0.65
C GLN A 56 -1.63 8.73 0.83
N ALA A 57 -0.86 9.79 1.11
CA ALA A 57 -0.39 10.16 2.45
C ALA A 57 -1.49 10.18 3.52
N THR A 58 -2.65 10.76 3.22
CA THR A 58 -3.79 10.82 4.17
C THR A 58 -4.33 9.43 4.52
N VAL A 59 -4.36 8.50 3.57
CA VAL A 59 -4.82 7.11 3.80
C VAL A 59 -3.77 6.36 4.62
N VAL A 60 -2.49 6.50 4.27
CA VAL A 60 -1.37 5.91 5.04
C VAL A 60 -1.40 6.38 6.49
N TYR A 61 -1.59 7.69 6.73
CA TYR A 61 -1.66 8.24 8.08
C TYR A 61 -2.77 7.62 8.95
N ARG A 62 -3.89 7.20 8.34
CA ARG A 62 -4.98 6.53 9.06
C ARG A 62 -4.68 5.07 9.40
N HIS A 63 -3.83 4.39 8.63
CA HIS A 63 -3.65 2.94 8.71
C HIS A 63 -2.24 2.49 9.13
N TYR A 64 -1.23 3.36 9.15
CA TYR A 64 0.17 2.95 9.35
C TYR A 64 0.42 2.18 10.65
N ARG A 65 -0.36 2.43 11.70
CA ARG A 65 -0.27 1.70 12.98
C ARG A 65 -0.68 0.23 12.88
N LEU A 66 -1.36 -0.13 11.79
CA LEU A 66 -1.79 -1.50 11.50
C LEU A 66 -0.81 -2.24 10.59
N TYR A 67 0.27 -1.59 10.14
CA TYR A 67 1.25 -2.25 9.28
C TYR A 67 2.09 -3.21 10.12
N PRO A 68 2.09 -4.53 9.81
CA PRO A 68 2.85 -5.50 10.60
C PRO A 68 4.36 -5.29 10.58
N ALA A 69 4.88 -4.67 9.50
CA ALA A 69 6.28 -4.31 9.35
C ALA A 69 6.40 -3.09 8.41
N VAL A 70 7.54 -2.41 8.46
CA VAL A 70 7.88 -1.29 7.56
C VAL A 70 9.29 -1.53 7.04
N VAL A 71 9.47 -1.51 5.72
CA VAL A 71 10.77 -1.72 5.06
C VAL A 71 11.55 -0.40 5.03
N ASP A 72 10.92 0.68 4.59
CA ASP A 72 11.52 2.02 4.54
C ASP A 72 10.87 2.97 5.55
N GLN A 73 11.45 3.00 6.76
CA GLN A 73 11.00 3.90 7.82
C GLN A 73 11.17 5.38 7.44
N SER A 74 12.15 5.72 6.61
CA SER A 74 12.40 7.10 6.17
C SER A 74 11.30 7.57 5.22
N LEU A 75 10.90 6.72 4.27
CA LEU A 75 9.76 6.96 3.41
C LEU A 75 8.48 7.13 4.23
N LEU A 76 8.18 6.21 5.15
CA LEU A 76 6.99 6.30 5.99
C LEU A 76 6.93 7.62 6.75
N ASN A 77 8.03 8.04 7.38
CA ASN A 77 8.08 9.29 8.13
C ASN A 77 7.80 10.51 7.24
N ARG A 78 8.36 10.56 6.03
CA ARG A 78 8.08 11.65 5.06
C ARG A 78 6.59 11.71 4.70
N VAL A 79 5.99 10.57 4.42
CA VAL A 79 4.56 10.44 4.08
C VAL A 79 3.67 10.87 5.25
N LEU A 80 4.04 10.53 6.50
CA LEU A 80 3.29 10.95 7.68
C LEU A 80 3.38 12.46 7.93
N VAL A 81 4.57 13.06 7.75
CA VAL A 81 4.74 14.51 7.83
C VAL A 81 3.89 15.21 6.79
N GLU A 82 3.92 14.73 5.54
CA GLU A 82 3.09 15.27 4.46
C GLU A 82 1.60 15.24 4.82
N ALA A 83 1.09 14.12 5.35
CA ALA A 83 -0.30 14.01 5.76
C ALA A 83 -0.70 15.01 6.86
N VAL A 84 0.19 15.23 7.84
CA VAL A 84 -0.03 16.22 8.91
C VAL A 84 -0.05 17.64 8.34
N MET A 85 0.85 17.96 7.40
CA MET A 85 0.90 19.26 6.74
C MET A 85 -0.38 19.52 5.93
N ARG A 86 -0.84 18.55 5.14
CA ARG A 86 -2.10 18.64 4.38
C ARG A 86 -3.30 18.90 5.29
N ARG A 87 -3.44 18.12 6.37
CA ARG A 87 -4.51 18.31 7.36
C ARG A 87 -4.49 19.70 8.02
N SER A 88 -3.29 20.20 8.32
CA SER A 88 -3.12 21.52 8.93
C SER A 88 -3.48 22.65 7.97
N ALA A 89 -3.21 22.47 6.67
CA ALA A 89 -3.62 23.40 5.63
C ALA A 89 -5.15 23.41 5.43
N GLU A 90 -5.80 22.24 5.45
CA GLU A 90 -7.25 22.10 5.36
C GLU A 90 -7.99 22.77 6.54
N THR A 91 -7.41 22.75 7.75
CA THR A 91 -8.03 23.33 8.96
C THR A 91 -7.92 24.86 9.03
N ARG A 92 -7.09 25.48 8.17
CA ARG A 92 -6.88 26.94 8.14
C ARG A 92 -7.80 27.66 7.15
N VAL A 93 -8.65 26.92 6.43
CA VAL A 93 -9.68 27.42 5.51
C VAL A 93 -11.03 27.41 6.21
#